data_AF-A0A6A4JBS6-F1
#
_entry.id   AF-A0A6A4JBS6-F1
#
_cell.length_a   1.000
_cell.length_b   1.000
_cell.length_c   1.000
_cell.angle_alpha   90.00
_cell.angle_beta   90.00
_cell.angle_gamma   90.00
#
_symmetry.space_group_name_H-M   'P 1'
#
loop_
_entity.id
_entity.type
_entity.pdbx_description
1 polymer ?
#
loop_
_entity_poly.entity_id
_entity_poly.type
_entity_poly.pdbx_seq_one_letter_code
_entity_poly.pdbx_strand_id
1 'polypeptide(L)'
;MTVRPDVYRLLKSELIHELYIRGLDSAGTVADLRAKLTTAFRDDVRAKRDICATLNSKEELAVCSDKLDELSALVEACNVADANEVKRLQHRCCHYYNRLYRQSYEDDDEEQRVSLQSKFSALIKTIESYLPLAHVTPPVQLNDLLPGNDLPSAMQLQPHNVDPKLYKWKITYSGDDDRSLMSFLADGSFFFM
;
A
#
# COMPACT_ATOMS: atom_id res chain seq x y z
N MET A 1 4.64 8.40 14.81
CA MET A 1 4.61 8.32 13.33
C MET A 1 3.18 8.39 12.86
N THR A 2 2.81 9.31 11.97
CA THR A 2 1.49 9.29 11.31
C THR A 2 1.61 8.58 9.97
N VAL A 3 1.47 7.25 9.97
CA VAL A 3 1.56 6.44 8.75
C VAL A 3 0.20 6.43 8.06
N ARG A 4 0.14 6.77 6.78
CA ARG A 4 -1.11 6.66 6.01
C ARG A 4 -1.42 5.17 5.76
N PRO A 5 -2.56 4.64 6.25
CA PRO A 5 -2.91 3.25 5.99
C PRO A 5 -3.32 3.07 4.52
N ASP A 6 -3.02 1.90 3.96
CA ASP A 6 -3.42 1.50 2.62
C ASP A 6 -4.88 1.01 2.65
N VAL A 7 -5.74 1.72 1.92
CA VAL A 7 -7.20 1.51 1.86
C VAL A 7 -7.57 0.06 1.49
N TYR A 8 -6.77 -0.59 0.64
CA TYR A 8 -7.09 -1.95 0.18
C TYR A 8 -6.72 -3.04 1.19
N ARG A 9 -5.95 -2.69 2.22
CA ARG A 9 -5.47 -3.60 3.27
C ARG A 9 -6.29 -3.53 4.55
N LEU A 10 -7.17 -2.53 4.66
CA LEU A 10 -8.09 -2.37 5.79
C LEU A 10 -9.33 -3.27 5.67
N LEU A 11 -9.82 -3.69 6.83
CA LEU A 11 -11.09 -4.38 7.00
C LEU A 11 -12.27 -3.41 6.96
N LYS A 12 -13.49 -3.94 6.83
CA LYS A 12 -14.70 -3.13 6.74
C LYS A 12 -14.87 -2.18 7.94
N SER A 13 -14.69 -2.68 9.17
CA SER A 13 -14.80 -1.87 10.39
C SER A 13 -13.78 -0.73 10.43
N GLU A 14 -12.56 -0.98 9.98
CA GLU A 14 -11.46 -0.03 9.93
C GLU A 14 -11.73 1.06 8.87
N LEU A 15 -12.30 0.68 7.71
CA LEU A 15 -12.75 1.61 6.67
C LEU A 15 -13.90 2.51 7.16
N ILE A 16 -14.89 1.92 7.85
CA ILE A 16 -16.01 2.66 8.46
C ILE A 16 -15.46 3.70 9.42
N HIS A 17 -14.54 3.32 10.31
CA HIS A 17 -13.93 4.23 11.27
C HIS A 17 -13.17 5.38 10.60
N GLU A 18 -12.33 5.11 9.59
CA GLU A 18 -11.59 6.18 8.89
C GLU A 18 -12.53 7.15 8.14
N LEU A 19 -13.65 6.68 7.59
CA LEU A 19 -14.65 7.55 6.97
C LEU A 19 -15.39 8.39 8.02
N TYR A 20 -15.78 7.76 9.13
CA TYR A 20 -16.49 8.42 10.23
C TYR A 20 -15.69 9.61 10.80
N ILE A 21 -14.42 9.41 11.15
CA ILE A 21 -13.57 10.48 11.71
C ILE A 21 -13.26 11.60 10.70
N ARG A 22 -13.57 11.41 9.41
CA ARG A 22 -13.48 12.43 8.36
C ARG A 22 -14.82 13.13 8.11
N GLY A 23 -15.88 12.72 8.80
CA GLY A 23 -17.25 13.20 8.60
C GLY A 23 -17.80 12.80 7.23
N LEU A 24 -17.40 11.64 6.71
CA LEU A 24 -17.88 11.09 5.44
C LEU A 24 -18.88 9.97 5.71
N ASP A 25 -19.75 9.72 4.74
CA ASP A 25 -20.72 8.62 4.82
C ASP A 25 -20.01 7.26 4.87
N SER A 26 -20.31 6.49 5.92
CA SER A 26 -19.74 5.18 6.21
C SER A 26 -20.69 4.02 5.89
N ALA A 27 -21.80 4.27 5.21
CA ALA A 27 -22.71 3.23 4.73
C ALA A 27 -22.26 2.64 3.38
N GLY A 28 -22.62 1.36 3.14
CA GLY A 28 -22.45 0.68 1.87
C GLY A 28 -21.60 -0.60 1.91
N THR A 29 -21.17 -1.03 0.72
CA THR A 29 -20.30 -2.20 0.54
C THR A 29 -18.83 -1.84 0.77
N VAL A 30 -17.96 -2.84 0.96
CA VAL A 30 -16.51 -2.61 1.11
C VAL A 30 -15.92 -1.87 -0.11
N ALA A 31 -16.41 -2.18 -1.31
CA ALA A 31 -15.97 -1.50 -2.53
C ALA A 31 -16.30 0.00 -2.49
N ASP A 32 -17.52 0.35 -2.07
CA ASP A 32 -17.97 1.74 -1.94
C ASP A 32 -17.14 2.49 -0.90
N LEU A 33 -16.92 1.90 0.26
CA LEU A 33 -16.14 2.50 1.34
C LEU A 33 -14.69 2.75 0.90
N ARG A 34 -14.08 1.81 0.16
CA ARG A 34 -12.74 1.99 -0.40
C ARG A 34 -12.71 3.12 -1.43
N ALA A 35 -13.68 3.20 -2.33
CA ALA A 35 -13.76 4.26 -3.31
C ALA A 35 -13.89 5.65 -2.65
N LYS A 36 -14.76 5.77 -1.65
CA LYS A 36 -14.93 6.98 -0.84
C LYS A 36 -13.64 7.37 -0.12
N LEU A 37 -13.01 6.42 0.57
CA LEU A 37 -11.78 6.70 1.33
C LEU A 37 -10.62 7.06 0.41
N THR A 38 -10.45 6.38 -0.72
CA THR A 38 -9.45 6.71 -1.74
C THR A 38 -9.65 8.10 -2.32
N THR A 39 -10.90 8.49 -2.58
CA THR A 39 -11.25 9.84 -3.04
C THR A 39 -10.89 10.89 -1.98
N ALA A 40 -11.32 10.68 -0.73
CA ALA A 40 -10.97 11.54 0.39
C ALA A 40 -9.45 11.72 0.56
N PHE A 41 -8.71 10.64 0.33
CA PHE A 41 -7.26 10.57 0.37
C PHE A 41 -6.56 11.28 -0.78
N ARG A 42 -7.17 11.33 -1.95
CA ARG A 42 -6.70 12.13 -3.09
C ARG A 42 -6.95 13.62 -2.83
N ASP A 43 -8.06 13.94 -2.19
CA ASP A 43 -8.50 15.32 -1.93
C ASP A 43 -7.94 15.88 -0.59
N ASP A 44 -6.92 15.23 -0.01
CA ASP A 44 -6.29 15.51 1.30
C ASP A 44 -7.26 15.73 2.48
N VAL A 45 -8.40 15.03 2.48
CA VAL A 45 -9.36 15.09 3.59
C VAL A 45 -8.78 14.40 4.83
N ARG A 46 -8.41 15.22 5.81
CA ARG A 46 -7.85 14.78 7.10
C ARG A 46 -8.92 14.39 8.09
N ALA A 47 -8.54 13.58 9.07
CA ALA A 47 -9.37 13.31 10.24
C ALA A 47 -9.66 14.63 10.97
N LYS A 48 -10.94 14.84 11.28
CA LYS A 48 -11.46 16.04 11.92
C LYS A 48 -11.25 15.94 13.43
N ARG A 49 -10.56 16.91 14.02
CA ARG A 49 -10.18 16.87 15.45
C ARG A 49 -11.40 16.92 16.38
N ASP A 50 -12.41 17.69 16.01
CA ASP A 50 -13.71 17.78 16.68
C ASP A 50 -14.40 16.43 16.76
N ILE A 51 -14.42 15.65 15.66
CA ILE A 51 -15.00 14.30 15.68
C ILE A 51 -14.16 13.37 16.56
N CYS A 52 -12.82 13.40 16.42
CA CYS A 52 -11.96 12.58 17.26
C CYS A 52 -12.12 12.88 18.75
N ALA A 53 -12.33 14.14 19.13
CA ALA A 53 -12.55 14.54 20.52
C ALA A 53 -13.91 14.09 21.09
N THR A 54 -14.87 13.76 20.22
CA THR A 54 -16.20 13.24 20.64
C THR A 54 -16.22 11.74 20.84
N LEU A 55 -15.16 11.02 20.45
CA LEU A 55 -15.06 9.58 20.63
C LEU A 55 -14.90 9.25 22.12
N ASN A 56 -15.54 8.15 22.56
CA ASN A 56 -15.44 7.70 23.94
C ASN A 56 -14.09 7.03 24.18
N SER A 57 -13.23 7.67 24.98
CA SER A 57 -11.88 7.18 25.31
C SER A 57 -11.86 5.72 25.78
N LYS A 58 -12.81 5.31 26.63
CA LYS A 58 -12.85 3.95 27.19
C LYS A 58 -13.23 2.89 26.15
N GLU A 59 -14.20 3.22 25.28
CA GLU A 59 -14.57 2.33 24.18
C GLU A 59 -13.43 2.19 23.18
N GLU A 60 -12.72 3.27 22.91
CA GLU A 60 -11.58 3.30 22.00
C GLU A 60 -10.39 2.48 22.53
N LEU A 61 -10.10 2.59 23.83
CA LEU A 61 -9.10 1.77 24.51
C LEU A 61 -9.49 0.29 24.50
N ALA A 62 -10.75 -0.04 24.79
CA ALA A 62 -11.25 -1.42 24.76
C ALA A 62 -11.11 -2.03 23.36
N VAL A 63 -11.56 -1.32 22.32
CA VAL A 63 -11.43 -1.78 20.93
C VAL A 63 -9.96 -1.96 20.54
N CYS A 64 -9.08 -1.04 20.95
CA CYS A 64 -7.65 -1.14 20.65
C CYS A 64 -6.99 -2.28 21.43
N SER A 65 -7.41 -2.57 22.66
CA SER A 65 -6.93 -3.71 23.45
C SER A 65 -7.32 -5.04 22.81
N ASP A 66 -8.60 -5.22 22.49
CA ASP A 66 -9.10 -6.44 21.85
C ASP A 66 -8.39 -6.70 20.52
N LYS A 67 -8.17 -5.63 19.74
CA LYS A 67 -7.47 -5.71 18.45
C LYS A 67 -5.98 -5.94 18.59
N LEU A 68 -5.37 -5.51 19.68
CA LEU A 68 -3.99 -5.82 19.97
C LEU A 68 -3.80 -7.32 20.18
N ASP A 69 -4.67 -7.97 20.94
CA ASP A 69 -4.60 -9.40 21.19
C ASP A 69 -4.81 -10.20 19.90
N GLU A 70 -5.82 -9.84 19.10
CA GLU A 70 -6.06 -10.44 17.78
C GLU A 70 -4.84 -10.28 16.86
N LEU A 71 -4.32 -9.05 16.74
CA LEU A 71 -3.21 -8.78 15.83
C LEU A 71 -1.91 -9.41 16.30
N SER A 72 -1.66 -9.51 17.61
CA SER A 72 -0.48 -10.17 18.16
C SER A 72 -0.48 -11.65 17.77
N ALA A 73 -1.61 -12.35 17.95
CA ALA A 73 -1.75 -13.74 17.56
C ALA A 73 -1.58 -13.94 16.04
N LEU A 74 -2.12 -13.02 15.23
CA LEU A 74 -1.96 -13.07 13.77
C LEU A 74 -0.52 -12.81 13.33
N VAL A 75 0.23 -11.95 14.03
CA VAL A 75 1.64 -11.67 13.74
C VAL A 75 2.51 -12.87 14.09
N GLU A 76 2.25 -13.54 15.23
CA GLU A 76 2.96 -14.76 15.62
C GLU A 76 2.75 -15.91 14.62
N ALA A 77 1.53 -16.03 14.11
CA ALA A 77 1.17 -17.04 13.10
C ALA A 77 1.45 -16.59 11.65
N CYS A 78 2.05 -15.42 11.44
CA CYS A 78 2.14 -14.81 10.11
C CYS A 78 3.05 -15.63 9.19
N ASN A 79 2.59 -15.87 7.97
CA ASN A 79 3.47 -16.40 6.92
C ASN A 79 4.38 -15.29 6.37
N VAL A 80 5.59 -15.20 6.93
CA VAL A 80 6.61 -14.21 6.55
C VAL A 80 6.98 -14.26 5.06
N ALA A 81 6.79 -15.39 4.38
CA ALA A 81 7.03 -15.50 2.94
C ALA A 81 5.96 -14.79 2.09
N ASP A 82 4.74 -14.62 2.62
CA ASP A 82 3.68 -13.86 1.95
C ASP A 82 3.79 -12.36 2.27
N ALA A 83 4.52 -11.64 1.41
CA ALA A 83 4.66 -10.19 1.51
C ALA A 83 3.32 -9.43 1.53
N ASN A 84 2.25 -9.99 0.96
CA ASN A 84 0.93 -9.35 1.02
C ASN A 84 0.29 -9.47 2.40
N GLU A 85 0.46 -10.61 3.06
CA GLU A 85 0.02 -10.84 4.44
C GLU A 85 0.78 -9.93 5.41
N VAL A 86 2.11 -9.92 5.34
CA VAL A 86 2.99 -9.08 6.17
C VAL A 86 2.59 -7.61 6.06
N LYS A 87 2.49 -7.08 4.83
CA LYS A 87 2.05 -5.69 4.62
C LYS A 87 0.61 -5.46 5.11
N ARG A 88 -0.30 -6.42 4.96
CA ARG A 88 -1.68 -6.27 5.46
C ARG A 88 -1.68 -6.11 6.97
N LEU A 89 -0.93 -6.94 7.71
CA LEU A 89 -0.79 -6.81 9.16
C LEU A 89 -0.14 -5.48 9.53
N GLN A 90 0.92 -5.06 8.83
CA GLN A 90 1.56 -3.76 9.05
C GLN A 90 0.55 -2.60 8.99
N HIS A 91 -0.24 -2.54 7.91
CA HIS A 91 -1.21 -1.46 7.72
C HIS A 91 -2.34 -1.50 8.76
N ARG A 92 -2.74 -2.68 9.21
CA ARG A 92 -3.72 -2.82 10.30
C ARG A 92 -3.14 -2.34 11.64
N CYS A 93 -1.93 -2.74 12.01
CA CYS A 93 -1.27 -2.24 13.22
C CYS A 93 -1.09 -0.72 13.19
N CYS A 94 -0.69 -0.15 12.04
CA CYS A 94 -0.61 1.29 11.86
C CYS A 94 -1.95 2.01 12.02
N HIS A 95 -3.06 1.40 11.58
CA HIS A 95 -4.40 1.97 11.77
C HIS A 95 -4.75 2.12 13.27
N TYR A 96 -4.60 1.07 14.07
CA TYR A 96 -4.90 1.15 15.51
C TYR A 96 -3.92 2.05 16.27
N TYR A 97 -2.64 2.05 15.89
CA TYR A 97 -1.68 3.02 16.41
C TYR A 97 -2.13 4.48 16.16
N ASN A 98 -2.57 4.78 14.93
CA ASN A 98 -3.07 6.10 14.58
C ASN A 98 -4.38 6.46 15.28
N ARG A 99 -5.24 5.48 15.53
CA ARG A 99 -6.50 5.65 16.25
C ARG A 99 -6.23 6.19 17.67
N LEU A 100 -5.31 5.55 18.38
CA LEU A 100 -4.82 6.00 19.70
C LEU A 100 -4.07 7.34 19.66
N TYR A 101 -3.39 7.66 18.54
CA TYR A 101 -2.61 8.90 18.42
C TYR A 101 -3.47 10.14 18.17
N ARG A 102 -4.66 9.98 17.58
CA ARG A 102 -5.51 11.11 17.12
C ARG A 102 -6.44 11.66 18.20
N GLN A 103 -6.60 10.94 19.30
CA GLN A 103 -7.48 11.29 20.41
C GLN A 103 -6.68 11.84 21.59
N SER A 104 -7.37 12.59 22.45
CA SER A 104 -6.85 13.07 23.73
C SER A 104 -7.44 12.22 24.84
N TYR A 105 -6.61 11.82 25.79
CA TYR A 105 -6.99 10.99 26.93
C TYR A 105 -6.56 11.69 28.21
N GLU A 106 -7.24 11.36 29.31
CA GLU A 106 -7.02 11.98 30.62
C GLU A 106 -6.61 10.89 31.63
N ASP A 107 -5.75 11.26 32.58
CA ASP A 107 -5.36 10.45 33.73
C ASP A 107 -5.04 8.97 33.40
N ASP A 108 -5.79 8.03 34.01
CA ASP A 108 -5.59 6.59 33.86
C ASP A 108 -5.77 6.11 32.41
N ASP A 109 -6.64 6.75 31.63
CA ASP A 109 -6.88 6.40 30.23
C ASP A 109 -5.65 6.77 29.37
N GLU A 110 -4.90 7.82 29.74
CA GLU A 110 -3.65 8.21 29.06
C GLU A 110 -2.53 7.19 29.33
N GLU A 111 -2.41 6.68 30.55
CA GLU A 111 -1.44 5.62 30.86
C GLU A 111 -1.73 4.34 30.04
N GLN A 112 -3.00 3.94 29.97
CA GLN A 112 -3.43 2.80 29.17
C GLN A 112 -3.16 3.02 27.68
N ARG A 113 -3.47 4.22 27.16
CA ARG A 113 -3.19 4.61 25.77
C ARG A 113 -1.70 4.49 25.46
N VAL A 114 -0.82 5.01 26.31
CA VAL A 114 0.65 4.94 26.12
C VAL A 114 1.12 3.49 26.09
N SER A 115 0.62 2.66 27.01
CA SER A 115 0.93 1.23 27.06
C SER A 115 0.52 0.51 25.77
N LEU A 116 -0.73 0.69 25.31
CA LEU A 116 -1.23 0.10 24.06
C LEU A 116 -0.44 0.62 22.84
N GLN A 117 -0.17 1.92 22.80
CA GLN A 117 0.58 2.53 21.70
C GLN A 117 2.00 1.97 21.59
N SER A 118 2.67 1.74 22.74
CA SER A 118 3.99 1.09 22.79
C SER A 118 3.94 -0.33 22.24
N LYS A 119 2.92 -1.12 22.63
CA LYS A 119 2.73 -2.50 22.14
C LYS A 119 2.46 -2.54 20.63
N PHE A 120 1.61 -1.67 20.11
CA PHE A 120 1.42 -1.56 18.65
C PHE A 120 2.70 -1.13 17.94
N SER A 121 3.47 -0.20 18.50
CA SER A 121 4.76 0.18 17.93
C SER A 121 5.75 -0.98 17.90
N ALA A 122 5.76 -1.84 18.92
CA ALA A 122 6.59 -3.04 18.96
C ALA A 122 6.16 -4.04 17.86
N LEU A 123 4.86 -4.31 17.72
CA LEU A 123 4.34 -5.15 16.64
C LEU A 123 4.72 -4.63 15.25
N ILE A 124 4.58 -3.32 15.02
CA ILE A 124 4.98 -2.70 13.74
C ILE A 124 6.46 -2.95 13.45
N LYS A 125 7.35 -2.77 14.44
CA LYS A 125 8.78 -3.03 14.28
C LYS A 125 9.07 -4.51 13.99
N THR A 126 8.37 -5.42 14.66
CA THR A 126 8.47 -6.86 14.39
C THR A 126 8.08 -7.17 12.94
N ILE A 127 6.95 -6.63 12.47
CA ILE A 127 6.49 -6.80 11.08
C ILE A 127 7.46 -6.15 10.08
N GLU A 128 8.03 -4.99 10.40
CA GLU A 128 9.03 -4.32 9.55
C GLU A 128 10.30 -5.17 9.39
N SER A 129 10.69 -5.95 10.41
CA SER A 129 11.81 -6.90 10.30
C SER A 129 11.55 -8.05 9.33
N TYR A 130 10.28 -8.35 9.04
CA TYR A 130 9.86 -9.37 8.07
C TYR A 130 9.85 -8.83 6.64
N LEU A 131 9.74 -7.52 6.46
CA LEU A 131 9.76 -6.94 5.13
C LEU A 131 11.21 -6.89 4.62
N PRO A 132 11.51 -7.45 3.45
CA PRO A 132 12.83 -7.28 2.87
C PRO A 132 13.08 -5.78 2.68
N LEU A 133 14.22 -5.29 3.19
CA LEU A 133 14.73 -3.95 2.91
C LEU A 133 14.77 -3.78 1.39
N ALA A 134 13.77 -3.12 0.82
CA ALA A 134 13.74 -2.85 -0.61
C ALA A 134 14.87 -1.85 -0.92
N HIS A 135 15.93 -2.37 -1.55
CA HIS A 135 16.98 -1.67 -2.31
C HIS A 135 18.09 -0.94 -1.54
N VAL A 136 19.22 -1.63 -1.35
CA VAL A 136 20.51 -1.09 -1.83
C VAL A 136 20.77 -1.70 -3.20
N THR A 137 20.11 -1.20 -4.24
CA THR A 137 20.67 -1.32 -5.58
C THR A 137 21.88 -0.39 -5.63
N PRO A 138 23.12 -0.87 -5.81
CA PRO A 138 24.23 0.03 -6.06
C PRO A 138 23.87 0.86 -7.31
N PRO A 139 24.22 2.16 -7.33
CA PRO A 139 24.02 2.96 -8.53
C PRO A 139 24.79 2.29 -9.67
N VAL A 140 24.08 1.83 -10.70
CA VAL A 140 24.69 1.47 -11.98
C VAL A 140 25.36 2.75 -12.47
N GLN A 141 26.69 2.80 -12.39
CA GLN A 141 27.46 3.91 -12.92
C GLN A 141 27.29 3.92 -14.44
N LEU A 142 26.55 4.91 -14.92
CA LEU A 142 26.23 5.14 -16.32
C LEU A 142 27.43 5.80 -17.03
N ASN A 143 28.62 5.18 -16.97
CA ASN A 143 29.86 5.76 -17.53
C ASN A 143 30.52 4.96 -18.67
N ASP A 144 30.01 3.81 -19.08
CA ASP A 144 30.61 3.04 -20.19
C ASP A 144 29.83 3.16 -21.51
N LEU A 145 29.41 4.38 -21.87
CA LEU A 145 28.88 4.66 -23.21
C LEU A 145 29.78 5.65 -23.96
N LEU A 146 30.61 5.07 -24.86
CA LEU A 146 30.97 5.47 -26.24
C LEU A 146 32.48 5.34 -26.53
N PRO A 147 32.92 5.26 -27.81
CA PRO A 147 32.55 4.30 -28.85
C PRO A 147 33.82 3.67 -29.47
N GLY A 148 33.80 2.37 -29.80
CA GLY A 148 34.96 1.74 -30.45
C GLY A 148 34.55 0.51 -31.23
N ASN A 149 34.76 0.58 -32.55
CA ASN A 149 34.65 -0.53 -33.50
C ASN A 149 35.22 -1.84 -32.93
N ASP A 150 34.43 -2.91 -33.00
CA ASP A 150 34.76 -4.09 -33.83
C ASP A 150 33.66 -5.15 -33.65
N LEU A 151 33.03 -5.53 -34.77
CA LEU A 151 32.19 -6.72 -34.86
C LEU A 151 33.07 -7.97 -34.80
N PRO A 152 32.60 -9.03 -34.12
CA PRO A 152 32.55 -10.31 -34.81
C PRO A 152 31.21 -11.03 -34.65
N SER A 153 30.80 -11.61 -35.77
CA SER A 153 29.66 -12.50 -36.00
C SER A 153 29.46 -13.59 -34.94
N ALA A 154 28.25 -13.68 -34.41
CA ALA A 154 27.41 -14.89 -34.33
C ALA A 154 26.24 -14.68 -33.34
N MET A 155 25.21 -13.95 -33.75
CA MET A 155 23.93 -13.97 -33.03
C MET A 155 23.12 -15.18 -33.51
N GLN A 156 23.24 -16.31 -32.82
CA GLN A 156 22.12 -17.25 -32.70
C GLN A 156 21.12 -16.62 -31.73
N LEU A 157 20.12 -15.93 -32.27
CA LEU A 157 18.94 -15.52 -31.53
C LEU A 157 18.20 -16.78 -31.05
N GLN A 158 18.42 -17.15 -29.79
CA GLN A 158 17.43 -17.97 -29.08
C GLN A 158 16.15 -17.13 -28.94
N PRO A 159 14.97 -17.68 -29.25
CA PRO A 159 13.72 -16.94 -29.18
C PRO A 159 13.43 -16.58 -27.72
N HIS A 160 13.48 -15.28 -27.41
CA HIS A 160 13.05 -14.76 -26.12
C HIS A 160 11.57 -15.09 -25.91
N ASN A 161 11.35 -15.79 -24.82
CA ASN A 161 10.08 -16.16 -24.20
C ASN A 161 9.14 -14.93 -24.16
N VAL A 162 8.05 -14.99 -24.93
CA VAL A 162 7.09 -13.89 -25.09
C VAL A 162 6.22 -13.82 -23.83
N ASP A 163 6.24 -12.68 -23.14
CA ASP A 163 5.47 -12.45 -21.91
C ASP A 163 3.95 -12.56 -22.18
N PRO A 164 3.20 -13.48 -21.53
CA PRO A 164 1.79 -13.75 -21.84
C PRO A 164 0.82 -12.63 -21.43
N LYS A 165 1.30 -11.50 -20.88
CA LYS A 165 0.43 -10.43 -20.34
C LYS A 165 -0.10 -9.42 -21.35
N LEU A 166 0.29 -9.50 -22.63
CA LEU A 166 -0.24 -8.59 -23.65
C LEU A 166 -1.74 -8.78 -23.97
N TYR A 167 -2.36 -9.88 -23.57
CA TYR A 167 -3.78 -10.16 -23.87
C TYR A 167 -4.78 -9.53 -22.89
N LYS A 168 -4.33 -8.91 -21.80
CA LYS A 168 -5.24 -8.38 -20.76
C LYS A 168 -5.87 -7.04 -21.16
N TRP A 169 -5.19 -6.27 -21.98
CA TRP A 169 -5.68 -4.99 -22.46
C TRP A 169 -6.13 -5.24 -23.90
N LYS A 170 -7.44 -5.17 -24.18
CA LYS A 170 -8.00 -5.21 -25.54
C LYS A 170 -7.59 -3.94 -26.31
N ILE A 171 -6.29 -3.71 -26.45
CA ILE A 171 -5.71 -2.63 -27.23
C ILE A 171 -5.99 -2.99 -28.68
N THR A 172 -6.98 -2.31 -29.26
CA THR A 172 -7.29 -2.39 -30.68
C THR A 172 -6.56 -1.24 -31.35
N TYR A 173 -5.81 -1.55 -32.40
CA TYR A 173 -5.13 -0.58 -33.25
C TYR A 173 -6.19 0.15 -34.08
N SER A 174 -6.20 1.49 -34.03
CA SER A 174 -7.09 2.35 -34.82
C SER A 174 -6.25 3.19 -35.78
N GLY A 175 -5.49 2.52 -36.65
CA GLY A 175 -4.84 3.16 -37.80
C GLY A 175 -5.60 2.79 -39.07
N ASP A 176 -5.71 3.73 -40.00
CA ASP A 176 -6.45 3.61 -41.27
C ASP A 176 -5.69 2.80 -42.35
N ASP A 177 -4.67 2.05 -41.94
CA ASP A 177 -3.87 1.17 -42.79
C ASP A 177 -4.05 -0.28 -42.32
N ASP A 178 -4.19 -1.23 -43.26
CA ASP A 178 -4.38 -2.69 -43.07
C ASP A 178 -3.19 -3.41 -42.38
N ARG A 179 -2.39 -2.70 -41.60
CA ARG A 179 -1.22 -3.22 -40.88
C ARG A 179 -1.61 -3.76 -39.52
N SER A 180 -1.07 -4.93 -39.17
CA SER A 180 -1.25 -5.49 -37.82
C SER A 180 -0.42 -4.71 -36.79
N LEU A 181 -0.91 -4.63 -35.55
CA LEU A 181 -0.18 -4.04 -34.41
C LEU A 181 1.25 -4.58 -34.28
N MET A 182 1.47 -5.86 -34.63
CA MET A 182 2.78 -6.50 -34.62
C MET A 182 3.73 -5.94 -35.69
N SER A 183 3.22 -5.59 -36.87
CA SER A 183 4.04 -4.93 -37.90
C SER A 183 4.39 -3.48 -37.54
N PHE A 184 3.52 -2.79 -36.80
CA PHE A 184 3.78 -1.43 -36.32
C PHE A 184 4.84 -1.39 -35.22
N LEU A 185 4.81 -2.32 -34.26
CA LEU A 185 5.78 -2.36 -33.16
C LEU A 185 7.17 -2.85 -33.60
N ALA A 186 7.26 -3.60 -34.70
CA ALA A 186 8.53 -4.08 -35.26
C ALA A 186 9.28 -2.98 -36.04
N ASP A 187 8.55 -2.03 -36.63
CA ASP A 187 9.13 -0.86 -37.29
C ASP A 187 9.40 0.21 -36.21
N GLY A 188 10.57 0.12 -35.57
CA GLY A 188 11.06 1.04 -34.54
C GLY A 188 11.33 2.47 -35.04
N SER A 189 10.34 3.13 -35.62
CA SER A 189 10.39 4.52 -36.07
C SER A 189 9.69 5.43 -35.05
N PHE A 190 10.29 5.60 -33.88
CA PHE A 190 9.97 6.73 -33.01
C PHE A 190 10.70 7.97 -33.53
N PHE A 191 10.06 8.73 -34.42
CA PHE A 191 10.45 10.13 -34.64
C PHE A 191 9.50 11.02 -33.83
N PHE A 192 10.03 11.59 -32.75
CA PHE A 192 9.46 12.80 -32.15
C PHE A 192 9.92 13.98 -33.02
N MET A 193 8.98 14.60 -33.75
CA MET A 193 8.96 16.05 -33.96
C MET A 193 7.53 16.51 -34.25
#